data_AF-A0A1V4S5D3-F1
#
_entry.id   AF-A0A1V4S5D3-F1
#
_cell.length_a   1.000
_cell.length_b   1.000
_cell.length_c   1.000
_cell.angle_alpha   90.00
_cell.angle_beta   90.00
_cell.angle_gamma   90.00
#
_symmetry.space_group_name_H-M   'P 1'
#
loop_
_entity.id
_entity.type
_entity.pdbx_description
1 polymer ?
#
loop_
_entity_poly.entity_id
_entity_poly.type
_entity_poly.pdbx_seq_one_letter_code
_entity_poly.pdbx_strand_id
1 'polypeptide(L)' 'ENCRPQDLVVNPAKGKKLTNMRASGSDENVILTPPTQMSLEECISYINEDELVEVTPKAIRLRK' A
#
# COMPACT_ATOMS: atom_id res chain seq x y z
N GLU A 1 -1.55 1.82 -4.23
CA GLU A 1 -2.78 2.42 -4.78
C GLU A 1 -3.90 1.37 -4.76
N ASN A 2 -5.12 1.77 -4.41
CA ASN A 2 -6.28 0.88 -4.51
C ASN A 2 -6.87 1.00 -5.93
N CYS A 3 -7.19 -0.11 -6.59
CA CYS A 3 -7.77 -0.05 -7.94
C CYS A 3 -9.22 0.50 -7.96
N ARG A 4 -9.82 0.66 -6.79
CA ARG A 4 -11.17 1.19 -6.61
C ARG A 4 -11.09 2.62 -6.08
N PRO A 5 -12.05 3.49 -6.43
CA PRO A 5 -12.10 4.89 -5.99
C PRO A 5 -12.41 5.07 -4.49
N GLN A 6 -12.43 3.98 -3.71
CA GLN A 6 -12.75 3.99 -2.29
C GLN A 6 -11.50 3.67 -1.50
N ASP A 7 -11.32 4.29 -0.35
CA ASP A 7 -10.24 3.94 0.56
C ASP A 7 -10.46 2.55 1.15
N LEU A 8 -9.37 1.78 1.26
CA LEU A 8 -9.39 0.46 1.86
C LEU A 8 -8.39 0.40 3.00
N VAL A 9 -8.90 0.25 4.22
CA VAL A 9 -8.07 -0.02 5.39
C VAL A 9 -7.62 -1.47 5.34
N VAL A 10 -6.33 -1.69 5.14
CA VAL A 10 -5.71 -3.02 5.06
C VAL A 10 -4.80 -3.27 6.26
N ASN A 11 -4.62 -4.54 6.61
CA ASN A 11 -3.63 -4.96 7.60
C ASN A 11 -2.40 -5.52 6.88
N PRO A 12 -1.23 -4.87 6.96
CA PRO A 12 -0.01 -5.35 6.30
C PRO A 12 0.66 -6.52 7.04
N ALA A 13 0.39 -6.70 8.33
CA ALA A 13 1.05 -7.71 9.17
C ALA A 13 0.31 -9.05 9.22
N LYS A 14 -1.02 -9.04 8.98
CA LYS A 14 -1.85 -10.24 9.06
C LYS A 14 -2.34 -10.66 7.69
N GLY A 15 -1.92 -11.84 7.26
CA GLY A 15 -2.44 -12.48 6.05
C GLY A 15 -3.96 -12.60 6.10
N LYS A 16 -4.61 -12.30 4.98
CA LYS A 16 -6.05 -12.51 4.81
C LYS A 16 -6.32 -14.01 4.93
N LYS A 17 -7.23 -14.41 5.83
CA LYS A 17 -7.65 -15.81 5.94
C LYS A 17 -8.43 -16.18 4.68
N LEU A 18 -7.76 -16.82 3.73
CA LEU A 18 -8.35 -17.33 2.49
C LEU A 18 -9.16 -18.61 2.79
N THR A 19 -10.29 -18.49 3.49
CA THR A 19 -11.19 -19.64 3.70
C THR A 19 -11.85 -20.13 2.40
N ASN A 20 -11.78 -19.35 1.31
CA ASN A 20 -12.35 -19.68 0.01
C ASN A 20 -11.29 -19.96 -1.09
N MET A 21 -10.09 -20.43 -0.74
CA MET A 21 -9.15 -20.95 -1.75
C MET A 21 -9.38 -22.46 -1.91
N ARG A 22 -10.38 -22.81 -2.73
CA ARG A 22 -10.54 -24.18 -3.22
C ARG A 22 -9.44 -24.48 -4.23
N ALA A 23 -8.76 -25.60 -3.97
CA ALA A 23 -8.12 -26.50 -4.92
C ALA A 23 -6.77 -26.11 -5.54
N SER A 24 -5.80 -26.96 -5.23
CA SER A 24 -4.87 -27.58 -6.17
C SER A 24 -3.69 -26.75 -6.67
N GLY A 25 -2.60 -26.86 -5.92
CA GLY A 25 -1.28 -27.00 -6.51
C GLY A 25 -0.53 -25.70 -6.74
N SER A 26 0.75 -25.75 -6.36
CA SER A 26 1.79 -24.72 -6.52
C SER A 26 1.83 -23.74 -5.35
N ASP A 27 2.75 -23.99 -4.42
CA ASP A 27 3.35 -22.94 -3.60
C ASP A 27 3.98 -21.92 -4.55
N GLU A 28 3.21 -20.91 -4.95
CA GLU A 28 3.75 -19.74 -5.64
C GLU A 28 4.63 -18.99 -4.64
N ASN A 29 5.92 -18.86 -4.96
CA ASN A 29 6.78 -17.91 -4.28
C ASN A 29 6.12 -16.52 -4.37
N VAL A 30 5.88 -15.89 -3.22
CA VAL A 30 5.33 -14.54 -3.17
C VAL A 30 6.38 -13.56 -3.68
N ILE A 31 6.33 -13.23 -4.97
CA ILE A 31 7.17 -12.19 -5.57
C ILE A 31 6.49 -10.85 -5.27
N LEU A 32 7.13 -10.04 -4.43
CA LEU A 32 6.68 -8.68 -4.14
C LEU A 32 7.25 -7.72 -5.19
N THR A 33 6.37 -6.99 -5.87
CA THR A 33 6.77 -5.86 -6.70
C THR A 33 7.49 -4.82 -5.84
N PRO A 34 8.62 -4.23 -6.29
CA PRO A 34 9.32 -3.21 -5.53
C PRO A 34 8.39 -2.02 -5.22
N PRO A 35 8.53 -1.40 -4.03
CA PRO A 35 7.72 -0.25 -3.67
C PRO A 35 8.09 0.96 -4.52
N THR A 36 7.09 1.76 -4.88
CA THR A 36 7.30 3.06 -5.53
C THR A 36 7.90 4.04 -4.52
N GLN A 37 9.10 4.56 -4.82
CA GLN A 37 9.70 5.63 -4.03
C GLN A 37 9.26 6.96 -4.61
N MET A 38 8.57 7.76 -3.80
CA MET A 38 8.12 9.10 -4.18
C MET A 38 9.06 10.15 -3.61
N SER A 39 9.36 11.16 -4.43
CA SER A 39 9.98 12.41 -4.00
C SER A 39 8.99 13.30 -3.26
N LEU A 40 9.49 14.37 -2.62
CA LEU A 40 8.64 15.31 -1.88
C LEU A 40 7.59 15.98 -2.80
N GLU A 41 8.01 16.35 -4.00
CA GLU A 41 7.14 17.01 -5.00
C GLU A 41 6.03 16.06 -5.48
N GLU A 42 6.38 14.80 -5.72
CA GLU A 42 5.42 13.74 -6.04
C GLU A 42 4.45 13.49 -4.87
N CYS A 43 4.92 13.47 -3.63
CA CYS A 43 4.02 13.34 -2.47
C CYS A 43 3.05 14.51 -2.34
N ILE A 44 3.49 15.75 -2.57
CA ILE A 44 2.63 16.94 -2.49
C ILE A 44 1.58 16.96 -3.60
N SER A 45 1.94 16.51 -4.79
CA SER A 45 0.98 16.40 -5.91
C SER A 45 0.02 15.22 -5.77
N TYR A 46 0.36 14.22 -4.94
CA TYR A 46 -0.43 13.00 -4.74
C TYR A 46 -1.49 13.11 -3.64
N ILE A 47 -1.28 13.91 -2.61
CA ILE A 47 -2.20 14.00 -1.46
C ILE A 47 -3.56 14.62 -1.82
N ASN A 48 -4.61 14.13 -1.17
CA ASN A 48 -5.94 14.75 -1.14
C ASN A 48 -6.10 15.74 0.03
N GLU A 49 -7.22 16.47 0.06
CA GLU A 49 -7.49 17.49 1.10
C GLU A 49 -7.59 16.93 2.52
N ASP A 50 -7.91 15.63 2.67
CA ASP A 50 -8.02 14.94 3.95
C ASP A 50 -6.76 14.11 4.31
N GLU A 51 -5.66 14.30 3.58
CA GLU A 51 -4.39 13.59 3.76
C GLU A 51 -3.25 14.56 4.09
N LEU A 52 -2.21 14.03 4.72
CA LEU A 52 -1.05 14.79 5.19
C LEU A 52 0.25 14.09 4.78
N VAL A 53 1.25 14.90 4.40
CA VAL A 53 2.63 14.45 4.20
C VAL A 53 3.42 14.65 5.50
N GLU A 54 3.84 13.56 6.12
CA GLU A 54 4.77 13.58 7.25
C GLU A 54 6.20 13.65 6.73
N VAL A 55 6.88 14.78 6.95
CA VAL A 55 8.25 15.01 6.49
C VAL A 55 9.22 14.91 7.67
N THR A 56 10.23 14.05 7.54
CA THR A 56 11.36 13.94 8.46
C THR A 56 12.68 13.98 7.68
N PRO A 57 13.82 14.34 8.30
CA PRO A 57 15.10 14.43 7.56
C PRO A 57 15.55 13.13 6.89
N LYS A 58 15.01 11.98 7.32
CA LYS A 58 15.37 10.65 6.80
C LYS A 58 14.27 9.99 5.98
N ALA A 59 13.03 10.48 6.03
CA ALA A 59 11.89 9.82 5.43
C ALA A 59 10.72 10.77 5.17
N ILE A 60 10.01 10.51 4.08
CA ILE A 60 8.74 11.15 3.71
C ILE A 60 7.68 10.06 3.75
N ARG A 61 6.55 10.33 4.40
CA ARG A 61 5.44 9.36 4.57
C ARG A 61 4.10 10.03 4.29
N LEU A 62 3.20 9.32 3.64
CA LEU A 62 1.81 9.73 3.42
C LEU A 62 0.91 9.18 4.54
N ARG A 63 -0.01 10.01 5.04
CA ARG A 63 -0.95 9.65 6.10
C ARG A 63 -2.35 10.23 5.81
N LYS A 64 -3.39 9.53 6.24
CA LYS A 64 -4.77 10.00 6.36
C LYS A 64 -5.09 10.32 7.83
#